data_AF-A0A4V6JLU4-F1
#
_entry.id   AF-A0A4V6JLU4-F1
#
_cell.length_a   1.000
_cell.length_b   1.000
_cell.length_c   1.000
_cell.angle_alpha   90.00
_cell.angle_beta   90.00
_cell.angle_gamma   90.00
#
_symmetry.space_group_name_H-M   'P 1'
#
loop_
_entity.id
_entity.type
_entity.pdbx_description
1 polymer ?
#
loop_
_entity_poly.entity_id
_entity_poly.type
_entity_poly.pdbx_seq_one_letter_code
_entity_poly.pdbx_strand_id
1 'polypeptide(L)'
;MQRALPQLRLSRLNGGTEAHARLDALMAIMTSLTDTCVLSRAGMAGLDAMQSGARAVLAAGGTAHPEGQRILAVLDKQMLLLNASPGGAADLLAATLFLDRIETPYLAN
;
A
#
# COMPACT_ATOMS: atom_id res chain seq x y z
N MET A 1 5.01 -5.98 7.59
CA MET A 1 6.07 -5.19 8.27
C MET A 1 7.31 -4.99 7.41
N GLN A 2 8.05 -6.06 7.03
CA GLN A 2 9.35 -5.95 6.33
C GLN A 2 9.36 -5.08 5.06
N ARG A 3 8.24 -4.96 4.33
CA ARG A 3 8.11 -4.06 3.17
C ARG A 3 7.41 -2.75 3.49
N ALA A 4 6.47 -2.76 4.44
CA ALA A 4 5.59 -1.64 4.75
C ALA A 4 6.32 -0.49 5.44
N LEU A 5 7.03 -0.78 6.54
CA LEU A 5 7.69 0.25 7.34
C LEU A 5 8.88 0.89 6.59
N PRO A 6 9.73 0.12 5.87
CA PRO A 6 10.75 0.74 5.02
C PRO A 6 10.16 1.62 3.91
N GLN A 7 9.08 1.19 3.26
CA GLN A 7 8.44 1.99 2.22
C GLN A 7 7.83 3.28 2.78
N LEU A 8 7.17 3.21 3.95
CA LEU A 8 6.62 4.38 4.64
C LEU A 8 7.72 5.43 4.89
N ARG A 9 8.86 4.99 5.45
CA ARG A 9 10.02 5.84 5.73
C ARG A 9 10.65 6.39 4.45
N LEU A 10 10.84 5.56 3.44
CA LEU A 10 11.38 5.96 2.14
C LEU A 10 10.52 7.07 1.50
N SER A 11 9.21 6.90 1.53
CA SER A 11 8.27 7.86 0.94
C SER A 11 8.33 9.23 1.64
N ARG A 12 8.49 9.23 2.97
CA ARG A 12 8.73 10.47 3.75
C ARG A 12 10.08 11.11 3.42
N LEU A 13 11.15 10.32 3.36
CA LEU A 13 12.49 10.80 3.02
C LEU A 13 12.53 11.43 1.62
N ASN A 14 11.71 10.93 0.69
CA ASN A 14 11.54 11.49 -0.64
C ASN A 14 10.64 12.75 -0.67
N GLY A 15 10.24 13.29 0.48
CA GLY A 15 9.41 14.50 0.57
C GLY A 15 7.91 14.25 0.36
N GLY A 16 7.47 12.98 0.36
CA GLY A 16 6.06 12.63 0.29
C GLY A 16 5.28 13.11 1.52
N THR A 17 4.04 13.54 1.32
CA THR A 17 3.12 13.80 2.43
C THR A 17 2.83 12.52 3.20
N GLU A 18 2.33 12.64 4.43
CA GLU A 18 1.89 11.46 5.20
C GLU A 18 0.86 10.62 4.44
N ALA A 19 -0.03 11.26 3.69
CA ALA A 19 -1.01 10.55 2.87
C ALA A 19 -0.33 9.70 1.79
N HIS A 20 0.63 10.27 1.06
CA HIS A 20 1.39 9.52 0.04
C HIS A 20 2.19 8.38 0.68
N ALA A 21 2.86 8.66 1.80
CA ALA A 21 3.69 7.66 2.48
C ALA A 21 2.86 6.46 2.97
N ARG A 22 1.66 6.70 3.49
CA ARG A 22 0.73 5.65 3.94
C ARG A 22 0.18 4.83 2.77
N LEU A 23 -0.16 5.49 1.66
CA LEU A 23 -0.61 4.80 0.45
C LEU A 23 0.51 3.95 -0.15
N ASP A 24 1.73 4.47 -0.22
CA ASP A 24 2.87 3.72 -0.74
C ASP A 24 3.22 2.53 0.16
N ALA A 25 3.11 2.68 1.49
CA ALA A 25 3.25 1.58 2.43
C ALA A 25 2.17 0.51 2.22
N LEU A 26 0.92 0.90 1.97
CA LEU A 26 -0.17 -0.01 1.62
C LEU A 26 0.14 -0.76 0.33
N MET A 27 0.59 -0.06 -0.71
CA MET A 27 1.00 -0.68 -1.98
C MET A 27 2.11 -1.70 -1.74
N ALA A 28 3.12 -1.37 -0.93
CA ALA A 28 4.21 -2.29 -0.62
C ALA A 28 3.72 -3.58 0.07
N ILE A 29 2.73 -3.49 0.95
CA ILE A 29 2.07 -4.67 1.54
C ILE A 29 1.36 -5.48 0.45
N MET A 30 0.53 -4.81 -0.35
CA MET A 30 -0.28 -5.42 -1.40
C MET A 30 0.55 -6.11 -2.48
N THR A 31 1.84 -5.76 -2.68
CA THR A 31 2.70 -6.42 -3.68
C THR A 31 2.97 -7.91 -3.43
N SER A 32 2.82 -8.40 -2.21
CA SER A 32 3.21 -9.77 -1.83
C SER A 32 2.29 -10.46 -0.83
N LEU A 33 1.36 -9.72 -0.21
CA LEU A 33 0.41 -10.32 0.71
C LEU A 33 -0.56 -11.23 -0.06
N THR A 34 -0.68 -12.47 0.39
CA THR A 34 -1.80 -13.35 0.03
C THR A 34 -3.02 -12.94 0.86
N ASP A 35 -3.73 -11.91 0.42
CA ASP A 35 -4.86 -11.34 1.16
C ASP A 35 -6.09 -12.26 1.05
N THR A 36 -6.50 -12.85 2.18
CA THR A 36 -7.62 -13.79 2.25
C THR A 36 -8.98 -13.11 2.04
N CYS A 37 -9.11 -11.82 2.33
CA CYS A 37 -10.32 -11.06 2.02
C CYS A 37 -10.47 -10.86 0.51
N VAL A 38 -9.36 -10.68 -0.21
CA VAL A 38 -9.38 -10.62 -1.67
C VAL A 38 -9.65 -11.99 -2.27
N LEU A 39 -8.94 -13.03 -1.82
CA LEU A 39 -9.14 -14.39 -2.31
C LEU A 39 -10.59 -14.88 -2.13
N SER A 40 -11.21 -14.59 -0.99
CA SER A 40 -12.59 -15.04 -0.71
C SER A 40 -13.65 -14.37 -1.59
N ARG A 41 -13.41 -13.14 -2.08
CA ARG A 41 -14.38 -12.40 -2.90
C ARG A 41 -14.10 -12.46 -4.40
N ALA A 42 -12.84 -12.45 -4.79
CA ALA A 42 -12.39 -12.28 -6.17
C ALA A 42 -11.42 -13.36 -6.66
N GLY A 43 -11.11 -14.35 -5.80
CA GLY A 43 -10.23 -15.47 -6.13
C GLY A 43 -8.81 -15.03 -6.50
N MET A 44 -8.09 -15.93 -7.20
CA MET A 44 -6.72 -15.67 -7.64
C MET A 44 -6.62 -14.48 -8.61
N ALA A 45 -7.62 -14.30 -9.48
CA ALA A 45 -7.64 -13.17 -10.42
C ALA A 45 -7.63 -11.81 -9.69
N GLY A 46 -8.40 -11.69 -8.60
CA GLY A 46 -8.38 -10.51 -7.75
C GLY A 46 -7.03 -10.31 -7.03
N LEU A 47 -6.44 -11.41 -6.55
CA LEU A 47 -5.14 -11.35 -5.88
C LEU A 47 -4.03 -10.91 -6.84
N ASP A 48 -4.01 -11.46 -8.05
CA ASP A 48 -3.03 -11.13 -9.09
C ASP A 48 -3.18 -9.67 -9.56
N ALA A 49 -4.42 -9.22 -9.76
CA ALA A 49 -4.73 -7.83 -10.08
C ALA A 49 -4.24 -6.87 -8.98
N MET A 50 -4.52 -7.19 -7.71
CA MET A 50 -4.07 -6.42 -6.56
C MET A 50 -2.54 -6.31 -6.53
N GLN A 51 -1.85 -7.44 -6.61
CA GLN A 51 -0.40 -7.50 -6.48
C GLN A 51 0.31 -6.82 -7.66
N SER A 52 -0.17 -7.05 -8.89
CA SER A 52 0.39 -6.43 -10.10
C SER A 52 0.17 -4.93 -10.15
N GLY A 53 -1.06 -4.46 -9.85
CA GLY A 53 -1.35 -3.03 -9.82
C GLY A 53 -0.57 -2.31 -8.72
N ALA A 54 -0.44 -2.89 -7.53
CA ALA A 54 0.37 -2.30 -6.45
C ALA A 54 1.85 -2.16 -6.85
N ARG A 55 2.41 -3.16 -7.54
CA ARG A 55 3.78 -3.07 -8.10
C ARG A 55 3.89 -1.96 -9.14
N ALA A 56 2.88 -1.80 -10.00
CA ALA A 56 2.86 -0.75 -11.02
C ALA A 56 2.81 0.66 -10.42
N VAL A 57 2.04 0.88 -9.35
CA VAL A 57 2.00 2.17 -8.63
C VAL A 57 3.38 2.53 -8.10
N LEU A 58 4.05 1.60 -7.42
CA LEU A 58 5.40 1.83 -6.87
C LEU A 58 6.44 2.02 -7.98
N ALA A 59 6.35 1.27 -9.08
CA ALA A 59 7.25 1.41 -10.22
C ALA A 59 7.12 2.77 -10.93
N ALA A 60 5.95 3.40 -10.87
CA ALA A 60 5.72 4.75 -11.37
C ALA A 60 6.18 5.88 -10.41
N GLY A 61 6.94 5.54 -9.37
CA GLY A 61 7.47 6.50 -8.40
C GLY A 61 6.57 6.70 -7.16
N GLY A 62 5.57 5.85 -6.98
CA GLY A 62 4.62 5.95 -5.86
C GLY A 62 3.62 7.10 -6.03
N THR A 63 2.77 7.25 -5.03
CA THR A 63 1.62 8.17 -5.06
C THR A 63 1.98 9.64 -4.90
N ALA A 64 3.25 9.94 -4.58
CA ALA A 64 3.78 11.30 -4.66
C ALA A 64 3.96 11.79 -6.12
N HIS A 65 3.97 10.88 -7.09
CA HIS A 65 4.08 11.21 -8.52
C HIS A 65 2.72 11.17 -9.22
N PRO A 66 2.44 12.10 -10.16
CA PRO A 66 1.17 12.13 -10.90
C PRO A 66 0.85 10.81 -11.62
N GLU A 67 1.87 10.16 -12.18
CA GLU A 67 1.70 8.87 -12.86
C GLU A 67 1.33 7.75 -11.87
N GLY A 68 1.96 7.72 -10.69
CA GLY A 68 1.60 6.79 -9.63
C GLY A 68 0.16 6.98 -9.14
N GLN A 69 -0.33 8.23 -9.03
CA GLN A 69 -1.73 8.52 -8.70
C GLN A 69 -2.70 8.02 -9.78
N ARG A 70 -2.34 8.21 -11.06
CA ARG A 70 -3.14 7.72 -12.19
C ARG A 70 -3.24 6.20 -12.17
N ILE A 71 -2.13 5.50 -11.94
CA ILE A 71 -2.13 4.03 -11.85
C ILE A 71 -2.88 3.55 -10.59
N LEU A 72 -2.77 4.26 -9.47
CA LEU A 72 -3.54 3.95 -8.27
C LEU A 72 -5.05 4.02 -8.54
N ALA A 73 -5.51 5.05 -9.24
CA ALA A 73 -6.92 5.17 -9.62
C ALA A 73 -7.39 4.02 -10.55
N VAL A 74 -6.52 3.55 -11.44
CA VAL A 74 -6.80 2.37 -12.27
C VAL A 74 -6.93 1.10 -11.42
N LEU A 75 -5.98 0.89 -10.48
CA LEU A 75 -6.03 -0.22 -9.54
C LEU A 75 -7.30 -0.18 -8.68
N ASP A 76 -7.63 0.96 -8.10
CA ASP A 76 -8.83 1.12 -7.26
C ASP A 76 -10.10 0.77 -8.03
N LYS A 77 -10.25 1.29 -9.25
CA LYS A 77 -11.38 0.94 -10.13
C LYS A 77 -11.41 -0.56 -10.45
N GLN A 78 -10.26 -1.17 -10.70
CA GLN A 78 -10.19 -2.62 -10.97
C GLN A 78 -10.60 -3.44 -9.74
N MET A 79 -10.16 -3.06 -8.54
CA MET A 79 -10.55 -3.72 -7.29
C MET A 79 -12.06 -3.61 -7.05
N LEU A 80 -12.65 -2.44 -7.29
CA LEU A 80 -14.10 -2.24 -7.22
C LEU A 80 -14.87 -3.11 -8.21
N LEU A 81 -14.42 -3.18 -9.47
CA LEU A 81 -15.05 -4.03 -10.49
C LEU A 81 -15.01 -5.52 -10.14
N LEU A 82 -13.94 -5.96 -9.46
CA LEU A 82 -13.77 -7.33 -8.99
C LEU A 82 -14.48 -7.59 -7.65
N ASN A 83 -15.15 -6.59 -7.07
CA ASN A 83 -15.70 -6.66 -5.70
C ASN A 83 -14.65 -7.12 -4.67
N ALA A 84 -13.39 -6.73 -4.88
CA ALA A 84 -12.25 -7.10 -4.08
C ALA A 84 -11.88 -5.95 -3.13
N SER A 85 -11.63 -6.27 -1.86
CA SER A 85 -11.13 -5.30 -0.89
C SER A 85 -9.93 -5.90 -0.15
N PRO A 86 -8.77 -5.22 -0.14
CA PRO A 86 -7.54 -5.69 0.48
C PRO A 86 -7.54 -5.46 2.00
N GLY A 87 -8.48 -6.11 2.69
CA GLY A 87 -8.70 -5.93 4.13
C GLY A 87 -7.50 -6.33 4.98
N GLY A 88 -6.88 -7.47 4.66
CA GLY A 88 -5.67 -7.91 5.36
C GLY A 88 -4.50 -6.93 5.16
N ALA A 89 -4.39 -6.34 3.97
CA ALA A 89 -3.39 -5.31 3.72
C ALA A 89 -3.64 -4.03 4.54
N ALA A 90 -4.92 -3.63 4.69
CA ALA A 90 -5.31 -2.49 5.50
C ALA A 90 -5.00 -2.71 7.00
N ASP A 91 -5.26 -3.90 7.53
CA ASP A 91 -4.93 -4.26 8.91
C ASP A 91 -3.42 -4.20 9.15
N LEU A 92 -2.62 -4.72 8.21
CA LEU A 92 -1.17 -4.64 8.27
C LEU A 92 -0.65 -3.20 8.14
N LEU A 93 -1.33 -2.34 7.38
CA LEU A 93 -1.01 -0.92 7.34
C LEU A 93 -1.28 -0.28 8.71
N ALA A 94 -2.43 -0.54 9.32
CA ALA A 94 -2.75 -0.02 10.65
C ALA A 94 -1.70 -0.45 11.69
N ALA A 95 -1.30 -1.73 11.70
CA ALA A 95 -0.22 -2.22 12.54
C ALA A 95 1.13 -1.55 12.23
N THR A 96 1.44 -1.33 10.95
CA THR A 96 2.66 -0.63 10.52
C THR A 96 2.69 0.80 11.05
N LEU A 97 1.58 1.54 10.96
CA LEU A 97 1.48 2.91 11.45
C LEU A 97 1.54 2.98 12.98
N PHE A 98 0.99 1.99 13.67
CA PHE A 98 1.15 1.84 15.11
C PHE A 98 2.62 1.65 15.48
N LEU A 99 3.31 0.69 14.85
CA LEU A 99 4.74 0.44 15.09
C LEU A 99 5.60 1.68 14.77
N ASP A 100 5.35 2.31 13.63
CA ASP A 100 6.02 3.54 13.25
C ASP A 100 5.86 4.64 14.31
N ARG A 101 4.66 4.78 14.87
CA ARG A 101 4.37 5.78 15.89
C ARG A 101 5.03 5.50 17.24
N ILE A 102 5.23 4.22 17.60
CA ILE A 102 5.90 3.79 18.84
C ILE A 102 7.42 3.63 18.71
N GLU A 103 7.95 3.54 17.49
CA GLU A 103 9.40 3.64 17.22
C GLU A 103 9.85 5.10 17.04
N THR A 104 8.94 5.99 16.61
CA THR A 104 9.19 7.43 16.49
C THR A 104 8.91 8.30 17.75
N PRO A 105 8.59 7.81 18.98
CA PRO A 105 8.53 8.65 20.16
C PRO A 105 9.95 8.77 20.78
N TYR A 106 10.35 10.02 21.07
CA TYR A 106 11.61 10.45 21.73
C TYR A 106 12.82 10.83 20.86
N LEU A 107 12.62 11.38 19.66
CA LEU A 107 13.61 12.27 19.02
C LEU A 107 12.98 13.60 18.55
N ALA A 108 12.08 14.14 19.37
CA ALA A 108 11.82 15.58 19.34
C ALA A 108 12.86 16.24 20.26
N ASN A 109 13.96 16.68 19.68
CA ASN A 109 14.81 17.74 20.24
C ASN A 109 14.26 19.09 19.77
#